data_AF-A0A1H1JBI0-F1
#
_entry.id   AF-A0A1H1JBI0-F1
#
_cell.length_a   1.000
_cell.length_b   1.000
_cell.length_c   1.000
_cell.angle_alpha   90.00
_cell.angle_beta   90.00
_cell.angle_gamma   90.00
#
_symmetry.space_group_name_H-M   'P 1'
#
loop_
_entity.id
_entity.type
_entity.pdbx_description
1 polymer ?
#
loop_
_entity_poly.entity_id
_entity_poly.type
_entity_poly.pdbx_seq_one_letter_code
_entity_poly.pdbx_strand_id
1 'polypeptide(L)'
;MATSQSSVVKSFAEVIGALGPAESAVVKSFAEVIGGLGPSRSGVAKVFAEVIADSNLLASKYVSGVVTVQGVATAGLTVRAYDQVTGALLGSATTASDGSYRIMCYANGSDQVFVAAFDPSTYQAMIFDQIQPG
;
A
#
# COMPACT_ATOMS: atom_id res chain seq x y z
N MET A 1 -7.36 -23.11 35.16
CA MET A 1 -7.94 -22.74 33.85
C MET A 1 -7.00 -21.75 33.19
N ALA A 2 -6.19 -22.21 32.25
CA ALA A 2 -5.22 -21.37 31.54
C ALA A 2 -5.31 -21.67 30.05
N THR A 3 -6.17 -20.95 29.32
CA THR A 3 -6.22 -21.04 27.85
C THR A 3 -7.10 -19.93 27.26
N SER A 4 -6.50 -18.80 26.92
CA SER A 4 -7.12 -17.84 25.99
C SER A 4 -6.06 -16.93 25.33
N GLN A 5 -4.95 -16.64 26.02
CA GLN A 5 -3.89 -15.79 25.46
C GLN A 5 -2.99 -16.47 24.42
N SER A 6 -2.93 -17.81 24.39
CA SER A 6 -2.01 -18.56 23.52
C SER A 6 -2.35 -18.50 22.03
N SER A 7 -3.63 -18.42 21.66
CA SER A 7 -4.04 -18.38 20.24
C SER A 7 -3.81 -16.99 19.61
N VAL A 8 -4.11 -15.92 20.34
CA VAL A 8 -3.95 -14.54 19.85
C VAL A 8 -2.48 -14.21 19.61
N VAL A 9 -1.61 -14.58 20.55
CA VAL A 9 -0.15 -14.35 20.42
C VAL A 9 0.46 -15.15 19.26
N LYS A 10 -0.06 -16.36 19.01
CA LYS A 10 0.41 -17.23 17.93
C LYS A 10 0.02 -16.71 16.56
N SER A 11 -1.22 -16.23 16.39
CA SER A 11 -1.66 -15.56 15.17
C SER A 11 -0.93 -14.23 14.92
N PHE A 12 -0.57 -13.51 15.98
CA PHE A 12 0.18 -12.27 15.87
C PHE A 12 1.60 -12.51 15.35
N ALA A 13 2.33 -13.48 15.93
CA ALA A 13 3.68 -13.81 15.49
C ALA A 13 3.77 -14.25 14.02
N GLU A 14 2.73 -14.91 13.51
CA GLU A 14 2.63 -15.35 12.12
C GLU A 14 2.43 -14.16 11.16
N VAL A 15 1.62 -13.16 11.56
CA VAL A 15 1.44 -11.90 10.82
C VAL A 15 2.74 -11.08 10.82
N ILE A 16 3.48 -11.04 11.93
CA ILE A 16 4.79 -10.36 11.99
C ILE A 16 5.81 -11.01 11.06
N GLY A 17 5.80 -12.35 10.98
CA GLY A 17 6.72 -13.11 10.12
C GLY A 17 6.53 -12.86 8.62
N ALA A 18 5.37 -12.34 8.21
CA ALA A 18 5.06 -12.03 6.81
C ALA A 18 5.47 -10.61 6.38
N LEU A 19 5.87 -9.75 7.31
CA LEU A 19 6.24 -8.35 7.04
C LEU A 19 7.75 -8.19 6.77
N GLY A 20 8.11 -7.26 5.88
CA GLY A 20 9.49 -7.00 5.50
C GLY A 20 10.36 -6.44 6.65
N PRO A 21 11.69 -6.37 6.48
CA PRO A 21 12.62 -6.06 7.57
C PRO A 21 12.45 -4.66 8.19
N ALA A 22 11.95 -3.67 7.43
CA ALA A 22 11.68 -2.32 7.95
C ALA A 22 10.36 -2.22 8.76
N GLU A 23 9.35 -2.99 8.36
CA GLU A 23 8.03 -3.06 9.03
C GLU A 23 8.11 -3.92 10.29
N SER A 24 8.97 -4.94 10.29
CA SER A 24 9.23 -5.81 11.45
C SER A 24 9.74 -5.04 12.67
N ALA A 25 10.54 -3.98 12.50
CA ALA A 25 11.11 -3.21 13.61
C ALA A 25 10.06 -2.38 14.37
N VAL A 26 9.17 -1.69 13.64
CA VAL A 26 8.06 -0.94 14.24
C VAL A 26 7.13 -1.91 14.98
N VAL A 27 6.82 -3.05 14.37
CA VAL A 27 5.92 -4.04 14.96
C VAL A 27 6.53 -4.71 16.20
N LYS A 28 7.86 -4.90 16.25
CA LYS A 28 8.56 -5.47 17.40
C LYS A 28 8.52 -4.55 18.63
N SER A 29 8.75 -3.25 18.45
CA SER A 29 8.60 -2.26 19.52
C SER A 29 7.16 -2.15 20.02
N PHE A 30 6.17 -2.39 19.16
CA PHE A 30 4.75 -2.36 19.53
C PHE A 30 4.28 -3.63 20.24
N ALA A 31 4.78 -4.81 19.86
CA ALA A 31 4.52 -6.06 20.58
C ALA A 31 5.00 -6.00 22.04
N GLU A 32 6.11 -5.29 22.29
CA GLU A 32 6.66 -5.04 23.62
C GLU A 32 5.74 -4.13 24.46
N VAL A 33 5.17 -3.09 23.85
CA VAL A 33 4.18 -2.20 24.48
C VAL A 33 2.90 -2.95 24.86
N ILE A 34 2.40 -3.83 24.00
CA ILE A 34 1.22 -4.67 24.27
C ILE A 34 1.50 -5.70 25.37
N GLY A 35 2.70 -6.31 25.38
CA GLY A 35 3.12 -7.25 26.42
C GLY A 35 3.19 -6.61 27.82
N GLY A 36 3.44 -5.30 27.90
CA GLY A 36 3.44 -4.53 29.15
C GLY A 36 2.05 -4.07 29.62
N LEU A 37 1.03 -4.11 28.77
CA LEU A 37 -0.34 -3.72 29.09
C LEU A 37 -1.08 -4.92 29.67
N GLY A 38 -1.11 -5.04 31.00
CA GLY A 38 -1.84 -6.11 31.72
C GLY A 38 -3.35 -6.23 31.36
N PRO A 39 -4.07 -7.22 31.94
CA PRO A 39 -5.37 -7.71 31.46
C PRO A 39 -6.53 -6.68 31.46
N SER A 40 -6.34 -5.49 32.01
CA SER A 40 -7.38 -4.49 32.24
C SER A 40 -7.69 -3.58 31.03
N ARG A 41 -6.98 -3.72 29.91
CA ARG A 41 -7.22 -2.92 28.68
C ARG A 41 -7.53 -3.76 27.45
N SER A 42 -8.20 -4.90 27.65
CA SER A 42 -8.61 -5.85 26.59
C SER A 42 -9.38 -5.22 25.43
N GLY A 43 -10.10 -4.11 25.64
CA GLY A 43 -10.80 -3.39 24.57
C GLY A 43 -9.85 -2.62 23.64
N VAL A 44 -8.82 -2.00 24.20
CA VAL A 44 -7.81 -1.26 23.42
C VAL A 44 -6.92 -2.25 22.67
N ALA A 45 -6.43 -3.31 23.33
CA ALA A 45 -5.67 -4.34 22.62
C ALA A 45 -6.47 -5.01 21.47
N LYS A 46 -7.79 -5.17 21.64
CA LYS A 46 -8.67 -5.74 20.61
C LYS A 46 -8.89 -4.81 19.42
N VAL A 47 -9.22 -3.54 19.65
CA VAL A 47 -9.40 -2.55 18.58
C VAL A 47 -8.11 -2.38 17.78
N PHE A 48 -6.96 -2.41 18.44
CA PHE A 48 -5.66 -2.25 17.78
C PHE A 48 -5.18 -3.53 17.07
N ALA A 49 -5.51 -4.72 17.60
CA ALA A 49 -5.30 -5.97 16.89
C ALA A 49 -6.17 -6.07 15.63
N GLU A 50 -7.40 -5.55 15.65
CA GLU A 50 -8.31 -5.47 14.50
C GLU A 50 -7.77 -4.51 13.42
N VAL A 51 -7.22 -3.37 13.82
CA VAL A 51 -6.54 -2.43 12.91
C VAL A 51 -5.28 -3.02 12.26
N ILE A 52 -4.52 -3.85 12.99
CA ILE A 52 -3.31 -4.52 12.47
C ILE A 52 -3.65 -5.78 11.64
N ALA A 53 -4.74 -6.47 12.00
CA ALA A 53 -5.22 -7.66 11.30
C ALA A 53 -6.07 -7.33 10.06
N ASP A 54 -6.37 -6.06 9.82
CA ASP A 54 -6.91 -5.64 8.53
C ASP A 54 -5.82 -5.79 7.47
N SER A 55 -5.75 -6.98 6.87
CA SER A 55 -4.81 -7.34 5.82
C SER A 55 -4.88 -6.40 4.63
N ASN A 56 -6.02 -5.70 4.42
CA ASN A 56 -6.08 -4.67 3.40
C ASN A 56 -5.11 -3.54 3.75
N LEU A 57 -5.01 -3.11 5.00
CA LEU A 57 -4.13 -2.01 5.45
C LEU A 57 -2.63 -2.28 5.22
N LEU A 58 -2.24 -3.55 5.11
CA LEU A 58 -0.86 -3.99 4.96
C LEU A 58 -0.53 -4.52 3.54
N ALA A 59 -1.53 -4.72 2.68
CA ALA A 59 -1.30 -5.20 1.32
C ALA A 59 -0.89 -4.04 0.41
N SER A 60 0.39 -4.03 0.01
CA SER A 60 0.86 -3.09 -1.03
C SER A 60 0.11 -3.33 -2.34
N LYS A 61 -0.86 -2.47 -2.66
CA LYS A 61 -1.51 -2.45 -3.98
C LYS A 61 -0.73 -1.61 -4.97
N TYR A 62 -0.70 -2.08 -6.22
CA TYR A 62 0.00 -1.40 -7.29
C TYR A 62 -0.94 -1.09 -8.45
N VAL A 63 -0.63 0.00 -9.15
CA VAL A 63 -1.13 0.23 -10.50
C VAL A 63 0.05 0.12 -11.46
N SER A 64 -0.13 -0.66 -12.51
CA SER A 64 0.89 -0.89 -13.52
C SER A 64 0.28 -0.93 -14.91
N GLY A 65 1.09 -0.59 -15.91
CA GLY A 65 0.67 -0.64 -17.30
C GLY A 65 1.81 -0.27 -18.24
N VAL A 66 1.47 -0.05 -19.51
CA VAL A 66 2.40 0.41 -20.54
C VAL A 66 1.83 1.69 -21.14
N VAL A 67 2.66 2.74 -21.22
CA VAL A 67 2.28 3.97 -21.92
C VAL A 67 2.75 3.90 -23.36
N THR A 68 1.82 4.07 -24.29
CA THR A 68 2.12 4.16 -25.72
C THR A 68 1.75 5.54 -26.26
N VAL A 69 2.63 6.11 -27.06
CA VAL A 69 2.39 7.37 -27.79
C VAL A 69 2.34 7.01 -29.27
N GLN A 70 1.20 7.27 -29.91
CA GLN A 70 0.97 6.90 -31.32
C GLN A 70 1.22 5.40 -31.60
N GLY A 71 0.95 4.53 -30.62
CA GLY A 71 1.17 3.09 -30.72
C GLY A 71 2.59 2.62 -30.40
N VAL A 72 3.51 3.52 -30.06
CA VAL A 72 4.89 3.18 -29.68
C VAL A 72 5.06 3.26 -28.17
N ALA A 73 5.53 2.18 -27.54
CA ALA A 73 5.87 2.19 -26.13
C ALA A 73 6.96 3.23 -25.85
N THR A 74 6.68 4.17 -24.94
CA THR A 74 7.50 5.39 -24.79
C THR A 74 8.13 5.46 -23.40
N ALA A 75 9.45 5.55 -23.37
CA ALA A 75 10.26 5.66 -22.16
C ALA A 75 10.41 7.11 -21.69
N GLY A 76 10.73 7.29 -20.40
CA GLY A 76 11.06 8.60 -19.84
C GLY A 76 9.85 9.49 -19.52
N LEU A 77 8.62 8.99 -19.69
CA LEU A 77 7.41 9.72 -19.34
C LEU A 77 7.19 9.66 -17.83
N THR A 78 6.76 10.79 -17.25
CA THR A 78 6.40 10.83 -15.82
C THR A 78 4.96 10.38 -15.66
N VAL A 79 4.74 9.27 -14.98
CA VAL A 79 3.41 8.72 -14.67
C VAL A 79 3.07 9.04 -13.22
N ARG A 80 1.88 9.59 -12.99
CA ARG A 80 1.36 9.92 -11.66
C ARG A 80 0.03 9.24 -11.44
N ALA A 81 -0.14 8.65 -10.26
CA ALA A 81 -1.39 8.07 -9.81
C ALA A 81 -2.04 8.98 -8.79
N TYR A 82 -3.35 9.18 -8.92
CA TYR A 82 -4.14 10.05 -8.06
C TYR A 82 -5.36 9.31 -7.54
N ASP A 83 -5.70 9.57 -6.28
CA ASP A 83 -6.96 9.12 -5.70
C ASP A 83 -8.11 9.81 -6.45
N GLN A 84 -9.03 9.01 -6.99
CA GLN A 84 -10.12 9.53 -7.81
C GLN A 84 -11.14 10.34 -7.01
N VAL A 85 -11.24 10.10 -5.70
CA VAL A 85 -12.25 10.72 -4.83
C VAL A 85 -11.77 12.07 -4.30
N THR A 86 -10.53 12.15 -3.87
CA THR A 86 -9.91 13.30 -3.19
C THR A 86 -8.99 14.10 -4.09
N GLY A 87 -8.53 13.53 -5.21
CA GLY A 87 -7.51 14.12 -6.07
C GLY A 87 -6.10 14.10 -5.48
N ALA A 88 -5.88 13.44 -4.35
CA ALA A 88 -4.57 13.36 -3.71
C ALA A 88 -3.57 12.56 -4.57
N LEU A 89 -2.32 13.02 -4.62
CA LEU A 89 -1.25 12.26 -5.27
C LEU A 89 -0.94 11.00 -4.44
N LEU A 90 -1.09 9.83 -5.05
CA LEU A 90 -0.77 8.54 -4.43
C LEU A 90 0.67 8.13 -4.64
N GLY A 91 1.21 8.46 -5.82
CA GLY A 91 2.58 8.11 -6.18
C GLY A 91 2.92 8.46 -7.62
N SER A 92 4.18 8.21 -7.99
CA SER A 92 4.67 8.46 -9.34
C SER A 92 5.76 7.48 -9.74
N ALA A 93 5.90 7.24 -11.05
CA ALA A 93 6.96 6.46 -11.64
C ALA A 93 7.39 7.09 -12.97
N THR A 94 8.55 6.68 -13.48
CA THR A 94 8.99 7.00 -14.84
C THR A 94 8.86 5.75 -15.70
N THR A 95 8.36 5.89 -16.93
CA THR A 95 8.24 4.74 -17.84
C THR A 95 9.63 4.20 -18.22
N ALA A 96 9.78 2.88 -18.17
CA ALA A 96 10.99 2.19 -18.58
C ALA A 96 11.15 2.16 -20.11
N SER A 97 12.24 1.57 -20.61
CA SER A 97 12.56 1.49 -22.05
C SER A 97 11.47 0.81 -22.90
N ASP A 98 10.67 -0.05 -22.28
CA ASP A 98 9.54 -0.75 -22.87
C ASP A 98 8.18 -0.06 -22.61
N GLY A 99 8.21 1.19 -22.13
CA GLY A 99 7.03 1.99 -21.78
C GLY A 99 6.32 1.53 -20.50
N SER A 100 6.81 0.50 -19.83
CA SER A 100 6.17 -0.04 -18.62
C SER A 100 6.33 0.90 -17.42
N TYR A 101 5.33 0.89 -16.53
CA TYR A 101 5.38 1.59 -15.25
C TYR A 101 4.72 0.75 -14.15
N ARG A 102 5.11 1.01 -12.91
CA ARG A 102 4.49 0.45 -11.71
C ARG A 102 4.53 1.48 -10.58
N ILE A 103 3.39 1.77 -9.98
CA ILE A 103 3.21 2.76 -8.92
C ILE A 103 2.56 2.08 -7.72
N MET A 104 3.14 2.23 -6.53
CA MET A 104 2.51 1.81 -5.27
C MET A 104 1.41 2.81 -4.91
N CYS A 105 0.16 2.34 -4.79
CA CYS A 105 -1.00 3.20 -4.56
C CYS A 105 -1.56 3.08 -3.14
N TYR A 106 -1.19 2.03 -2.40
CA TYR A 106 -1.81 1.70 -1.11
C TYR A 106 -1.26 2.49 0.10
N ALA A 107 -0.46 3.54 -0.10
CA ALA A 107 -0.08 4.39 1.03
C ALA A 107 -1.31 5.04 1.72
N ASN A 108 -2.44 5.20 1.02
CA ASN A 108 -3.62 5.95 1.49
C ASN A 108 -4.94 5.16 1.45
N GLY A 109 -4.93 3.86 1.16
CA GLY A 109 -6.15 3.03 1.15
C GLY A 109 -7.10 3.23 -0.04
N SER A 110 -6.65 3.86 -1.13
CA SER A 110 -7.48 4.16 -2.29
C SER A 110 -7.75 2.92 -3.16
N ASP A 111 -9.03 2.61 -3.38
CA ASP A 111 -9.46 1.56 -4.32
C ASP A 111 -9.82 2.09 -5.72
N GLN A 112 -9.91 3.41 -5.86
CA GLN A 112 -10.24 4.12 -7.10
C GLN A 112 -9.14 5.10 -7.47
N VAL A 113 -8.48 4.87 -8.60
CA VAL A 113 -7.32 5.64 -9.03
C VAL A 113 -7.51 6.09 -10.48
N PHE A 114 -7.08 7.30 -10.81
CA PHE A 114 -6.78 7.65 -12.19
C PHE A 114 -5.28 7.88 -12.36
N VAL A 115 -4.76 7.61 -13.54
CA VAL A 115 -3.35 7.71 -13.86
C VAL A 115 -3.15 8.72 -14.97
N ALA A 116 -2.19 9.63 -14.81
CA ALA A 116 -1.79 10.57 -15.84
C ALA A 116 -0.31 10.37 -16.20
N ALA A 117 -0.04 10.15 -17.49
CA ALA A 117 1.31 10.14 -18.04
C ALA A 117 1.62 11.49 -18.69
N PHE A 118 2.71 12.12 -18.28
CA PHE A 118 3.16 13.42 -18.74
C PHE A 118 4.43 13.28 -19.57
N ASP A 119 4.41 13.89 -20.75
CA ASP A 119 5.60 14.10 -21.57
C ASP A 119 6.16 15.50 -21.28
N PRO A 120 7.31 15.62 -20.59
CA PRO A 120 7.90 16.92 -20.27
C PRO A 120 8.48 17.63 -21.50
N SER A 121 8.66 16.94 -22.63
CA SER A 121 9.22 17.51 -23.85
C SER A 121 8.16 18.18 -24.73
N THR A 122 6.95 17.60 -24.77
CA THR A 122 5.83 18.11 -25.57
C THR A 122 4.75 18.80 -24.72
N TYR A 123 4.87 18.73 -23.39
CA TYR A 123 3.87 19.21 -22.42
C TYR A 123 2.48 18.58 -22.64
N GLN A 124 2.42 17.38 -23.19
CA GLN A 124 1.19 16.61 -23.38
C GLN A 124 0.94 15.67 -22.20
N ALA A 125 -0.34 15.37 -21.94
CA ALA A 125 -0.76 14.42 -20.92
C ALA A 125 -1.75 13.40 -21.49
N MET A 126 -1.56 12.13 -21.13
CA MET A 126 -2.52 11.05 -21.36
C MET A 126 -3.11 10.63 -20.03
N ILE A 127 -4.45 10.58 -19.92
CA ILE A 127 -5.16 10.27 -18.67
C ILE A 127 -5.94 8.98 -18.85
N PHE A 128 -5.74 8.06 -17.91
CA PHE A 128 -6.46 6.80 -17.79
C PHE A 128 -7.34 6.87 -16.54
N ASP A 129 -8.64 6.75 -16.70
CA ASP A 129 -9.63 6.84 -15.62
C ASP A 129 -10.07 5.44 -15.15
N GLN A 130 -10.61 5.37 -13.93
CA GLN A 130 -11.16 4.15 -13.31
C GLN A 130 -10.18 2.98 -13.24
N ILE A 131 -8.92 3.26 -12.91
CA ILE A 131 -7.90 2.25 -12.72
C ILE A 131 -8.02 1.67 -11.31
N GLN A 132 -8.19 0.35 -11.23
CA GLN A 132 -8.27 -0.36 -9.97
C GLN A 132 -6.90 -0.94 -9.60
N PRO A 133 -6.33 -0.58 -8.44
CA PRO A 133 -5.10 -1.20 -7.94
C PRO A 133 -5.31 -2.71 -7.68
N GLY A 134 -4.35 -3.53 -8.10
CA GLY A 134 -4.36 -4.99 -7.97
C GLY A 134 -3.07 -5.57 -7.40
#